data_AF-S4NRR0-F1
#
_entry.id   AF-S4NRR0-F1
#
_cell.length_a   1.000
_cell.length_b   1.000
_cell.length_c   1.000
_cell.angle_alpha   90.00
_cell.angle_beta   90.00
_cell.angle_gamma   90.00
#
_symmetry.space_group_name_H-M   'P 1'
#
loop_
_entity.id
_entity.type
_entity.pdbx_description
1 polymer ?
#
loop_
_entity_poly.entity_id
_entity_poly.type
_entity_poly.pdbx_seq_one_letter_code
_entity_poly.pdbx_strand_id
1 'polypeptide(L)'
;MALRTSGHLLLGVVRIYSRKAKYLLQDCNEAFVKIKMAFRPGMVDLPEEHREAAMNAITLPEVFHDFDTAMPELNEVDIEAQFSLNQSRAEEITMREDYGSLNLVTHDDGFGDMGFDADNPDIMREAIGN
;
A
#
# COMPACT_ATOMS: atom_id res chain seq x y z
N MET A 1 3.88 53.02 -22.20
CA MET A 1 3.97 52.43 -20.84
C MET A 1 4.23 50.91 -20.85
N ALA A 2 3.78 50.15 -21.86
CA ALA A 2 3.85 48.67 -21.87
C ALA A 2 5.26 48.04 -21.89
N LEU A 3 6.26 48.67 -22.52
CA LEU A 3 7.60 48.07 -22.66
C LEU A 3 8.41 48.05 -21.35
N ARG A 4 8.13 49.01 -20.45
CA ARG A 4 8.77 49.08 -19.13
C ARG A 4 8.16 48.04 -18.19
N THR A 5 6.85 47.88 -18.21
CA THR A 5 6.15 46.89 -17.39
C THR A 5 6.41 45.47 -17.87
N SER A 6 6.50 45.22 -19.19
CA SER A 6 6.85 43.90 -19.73
C SER A 6 8.24 43.43 -19.28
N GLY A 7 9.23 44.34 -19.18
CA GLY A 7 10.55 44.01 -18.65
C GLY A 7 10.54 43.60 -17.18
N HIS A 8 9.79 44.30 -16.33
CA HIS A 8 9.63 43.93 -14.92
C HIS A 8 8.90 42.58 -14.75
N LEU A 9 7.88 42.32 -15.57
CA LEU A 9 7.16 41.05 -15.56
C LEU A 9 8.07 39.89 -16.00
N LEU A 10 8.83 40.07 -17.09
CA LEU A 10 9.77 39.07 -17.57
C LEU A 10 10.83 38.73 -16.52
N LEU A 11 11.42 39.75 -15.88
CA LEU A 11 12.37 39.55 -14.79
C LEU A 11 11.73 38.80 -13.61
N GLY A 12 10.47 39.10 -13.29
CA GLY A 12 9.70 38.38 -12.27
C GLY A 12 9.52 36.90 -12.60
N VAL A 13 9.03 36.59 -13.80
CA VAL A 13 8.79 35.21 -14.26
C VAL A 13 10.10 34.42 -14.29
N VAL A 14 11.18 34.97 -14.84
CA VAL A 14 12.50 34.30 -14.89
C VAL A 14 13.03 34.03 -13.49
N ARG A 15 12.87 34.97 -12.54
CA ARG A 15 13.27 34.77 -11.14
C ARG A 15 12.44 33.69 -10.44
N ILE A 16 11.13 33.66 -10.67
CA ILE A 16 10.24 32.62 -10.13
C ILE A 16 10.63 31.26 -10.70
N TYR A 17 10.85 31.17 -12.01
CA TYR A 17 11.27 29.93 -12.66
C TYR A 17 12.60 29.42 -12.09
N SER A 18 13.61 30.28 -11.97
CA SER A 18 14.90 29.91 -11.39
C SER A 18 14.77 29.37 -9.97
N ARG A 19 13.91 29.98 -9.15
CA ARG A 19 13.64 29.53 -7.79
C ARG A 19 12.92 28.17 -7.77
N LYS A 20 11.89 28.00 -8.61
CA LYS A 20 11.16 26.73 -8.75
C LYS A 20 12.11 25.59 -9.18
N ALA A 21 12.98 25.83 -10.15
CA ALA A 21 13.97 24.84 -10.60
C ALA A 21 14.97 24.46 -9.49
N LYS A 22 15.41 25.43 -8.67
CA LYS A 22 16.29 25.16 -7.52
C LYS A 22 15.61 24.33 -6.45
N TYR A 23 14.36 24.64 -6.11
CA TYR A 23 13.59 23.85 -5.14
C TYR A 23 13.33 22.44 -5.67
N LEU A 24 12.91 22.30 -6.93
CA LEU A 24 12.72 20.99 -7.54
C LEU A 24 14.00 20.15 -7.51
N LEU A 25 15.15 20.73 -7.87
CA LEU A 25 16.44 20.02 -7.81
C LEU A 25 16.76 19.57 -6.37
N GLN A 26 16.49 20.42 -5.38
CA GLN A 26 16.71 20.08 -3.97
C GLN A 26 15.79 18.94 -3.53
N ASP A 27 14.50 19.01 -3.85
CA ASP A 27 13.51 17.97 -3.50
C ASP A 27 13.85 16.63 -4.18
N CYS A 28 14.25 16.66 -5.45
CA CYS A 28 14.69 15.46 -6.16
C CYS A 28 15.95 14.85 -5.55
N ASN A 29 16.94 15.67 -5.14
CA ASN A 29 18.14 15.17 -4.48
C ASN A 29 17.81 14.55 -3.11
N GLU A 30 16.93 15.18 -2.34
CA GLU A 30 16.48 14.64 -1.05
C GLU A 30 15.75 13.30 -1.25
N ALA A 31 14.82 13.24 -2.19
CA ALA A 31 14.09 12.01 -2.52
C ALA A 31 15.03 10.90 -2.99
N PHE A 32 15.98 11.20 -3.86
CA PHE A 32 16.97 10.25 -4.35
C PHE A 32 17.80 9.64 -3.21
N VAL A 33 18.29 10.48 -2.29
CA VAL A 33 19.06 10.01 -1.13
C VAL A 33 18.20 9.15 -0.21
N LYS A 34 16.96 9.56 0.08
CA LYS A 34 16.03 8.79 0.93
C LYS A 34 15.73 7.41 0.35
N ILE A 35 15.42 7.32 -0.94
CA ILE A 35 15.19 6.04 -1.62
C ILE A 35 16.44 5.17 -1.55
N LYS A 36 17.62 5.72 -1.84
CA LYS A 36 18.88 4.98 -1.77
C LYS A 36 19.20 4.47 -0.36
N MET A 37 18.82 5.22 0.68
CA MET A 37 19.03 4.81 2.06
C MET A 37 17.99 3.79 2.54
N ALA A 38 16.72 3.93 2.13
CA ALA A 38 15.64 3.02 2.51
C ALA A 38 15.87 1.57 2.02
N PHE A 39 16.49 1.42 0.85
CA PHE A 39 16.81 0.11 0.27
C PHE A 39 18.28 -0.25 0.39
N ARG A 40 19.05 0.40 1.27
CA ARG A 40 20.46 0.07 1.46
C ARG A 40 20.56 -1.31 2.12
N PRO A 41 21.17 -2.33 1.45
CA PRO A 41 21.38 -3.63 2.07
C PRO A 41 22.19 -3.45 3.36
N GLY A 42 21.76 -4.06 4.45
CA GLY A 42 22.43 -3.90 5.74
C GLY A 42 21.81 -2.85 6.67
N MET A 43 21.10 -1.83 6.16
CA MET A 43 20.40 -0.84 7.00
C MET A 43 18.95 -1.26 7.23
N VAL A 44 18.75 -2.18 8.17
CA VAL A 44 17.42 -2.59 8.65
C VAL A 44 17.38 -2.27 10.13
N ASP A 45 16.27 -1.71 10.62
CA ASP A 45 16.10 -1.32 12.03
C ASP A 45 15.97 -2.53 12.99
N LEU A 46 16.03 -3.76 12.46
CA LEU A 46 15.99 -5.00 13.24
C LEU A 46 17.41 -5.41 13.67
N PRO A 47 17.56 -5.97 14.89
CA PRO A 47 18.81 -6.57 15.35
C PRO A 47 19.37 -7.56 14.32
N GLU A 48 20.70 -7.71 14.24
CA GLU A 48 21.34 -8.61 13.26
C GLU A 48 20.79 -10.05 13.32
N GLU A 49 20.39 -10.50 14.50
CA GLU A 49 19.83 -11.83 14.78
C GLU A 49 18.37 -12.01 14.31
N HIS A 50 17.66 -10.93 13.95
CA HIS A 50 16.24 -10.97 13.56
C HIS A 50 15.97 -10.38 12.17
N ARG A 51 17.00 -10.17 11.35
CA ARG A 51 16.85 -9.57 10.01
C ARG A 51 16.04 -10.43 9.05
N GLU A 52 16.02 -11.74 9.27
CA GLU A 52 15.28 -12.71 8.47
C GLU A 52 14.31 -13.44 9.40
N ALA A 53 13.02 -13.40 9.07
CA ALA A 53 12.03 -14.20 9.76
C ALA A 53 12.29 -15.68 9.43
N ALA A 54 12.26 -16.54 10.45
CA ALA A 54 12.34 -17.98 10.23
C ALA A 54 11.15 -18.42 9.35
N MET A 55 11.38 -19.34 8.42
CA MET A 55 10.34 -19.80 7.47
C MET A 55 9.05 -20.18 8.19
N ASN A 56 9.16 -20.97 9.25
CA ASN A 56 8.05 -21.41 10.11
C ASN A 56 7.37 -20.30 10.93
N ALA A 57 7.91 -19.08 10.97
CA ALA A 57 7.26 -17.94 11.62
C ALA A 57 6.23 -17.26 10.71
N ILE A 58 6.37 -17.39 9.38
CA ILE A 58 5.48 -16.78 8.38
C ILE A 58 4.74 -17.81 7.53
N THR A 59 5.23 -19.04 7.50
CA THR A 59 4.56 -20.17 6.85
C THR A 59 4.02 -21.12 7.90
N LEU A 60 2.79 -21.56 7.71
CA LEU A 60 2.26 -22.67 8.49
C LEU A 60 2.93 -23.99 8.06
N PRO A 61 3.04 -24.99 8.97
CA PRO A 61 3.51 -26.32 8.63
C PRO A 61 2.68 -26.95 7.50
N GLU A 62 3.31 -27.70 6.60
CA GLU A 62 2.58 -28.38 5.50
C GLU A 62 1.59 -29.44 6.01
N VAL A 63 1.86 -30.01 7.19
CA VAL A 63 0.99 -31.00 7.84
C VAL A 63 0.43 -30.40 9.11
N PHE A 64 -0.89 -30.17 9.11
CA PHE A 64 -1.63 -29.65 10.24
C PHE A 64 -2.32 -30.81 10.97
N HIS A 65 -1.89 -31.11 12.19
CA HIS A 65 -2.56 -32.10 13.05
C HIS A 65 -3.54 -31.45 14.05
N ASP A 66 -3.54 -30.12 14.15
CA ASP A 66 -4.37 -29.39 15.11
C ASP A 66 -5.86 -29.39 14.73
N PHE A 67 -6.20 -29.67 13.46
CA PHE A 67 -7.60 -29.85 13.02
C PHE A 67 -8.18 -31.21 13.40
N ASP A 68 -7.35 -32.23 13.61
CA ASP A 68 -7.81 -33.58 13.99
C ASP A 68 -8.16 -33.68 15.47
N THR A 69 -7.75 -32.71 16.30
CA THR A 69 -7.85 -32.81 17.77
C THR A 69 -9.09 -32.13 18.35
N ALA A 70 -9.84 -31.35 17.55
CA ALA A 70 -10.89 -30.45 18.06
C ALA A 70 -12.28 -30.65 17.45
N MET A 71 -12.53 -31.72 16.69
CA MET A 71 -13.90 -32.01 16.22
C MET A 71 -14.55 -33.07 17.13
N PRO A 72 -15.25 -32.68 18.21
CA PRO A 72 -16.04 -33.63 18.99
C PRO A 72 -17.04 -34.34 18.09
N GLU A 73 -17.25 -35.64 18.31
CA GLU A 73 -18.20 -36.41 17.51
C GLU A 73 -19.59 -35.74 17.54
N LEU A 74 -20.17 -35.53 16.36
CA LEU A 74 -21.47 -34.89 16.19
C LEU A 74 -22.56 -35.83 16.74
N ASN A 75 -22.90 -35.67 18.02
CA ASN A 75 -24.16 -36.17 18.53
C ASN A 75 -25.25 -35.15 18.15
N GLU A 76 -26.33 -35.62 17.52
CA GLU A 76 -27.41 -34.84 16.89
C GLU A 76 -28.13 -33.83 17.82
N VAL A 77 -27.78 -33.81 19.11
CA VAL A 77 -28.46 -33.06 20.17
C VAL A 77 -27.77 -31.74 20.55
N ASP A 78 -26.51 -31.47 20.13
CA ASP A 78 -25.77 -30.28 20.60
C ASP A 78 -24.91 -29.58 19.54
N ILE A 79 -25.41 -29.57 18.29
CA ILE A 79 -24.69 -29.05 17.11
C ILE A 79 -24.47 -27.52 17.22
N GLU A 80 -25.40 -26.77 17.82
CA GLU A 80 -25.32 -25.31 17.91
C GLU A 80 -24.17 -24.81 18.81
N ALA A 81 -23.90 -25.50 19.93
CA ALA A 81 -22.80 -25.13 20.84
C ALA A 81 -21.42 -25.46 20.25
N GLN A 82 -21.35 -26.42 19.33
CA GLN A 82 -20.10 -26.89 18.74
C GLN A 82 -19.60 -25.96 17.61
N PHE A 83 -20.49 -25.27 16.91
CA PHE A 83 -20.10 -24.30 15.87
C PHE A 83 -19.71 -22.91 16.41
N SER A 84 -19.97 -22.60 17.68
CA SER A 84 -19.59 -21.31 18.29
C SER A 84 -18.13 -21.24 18.74
N LEU A 85 -17.37 -22.34 18.65
CA LEU A 85 -16.02 -22.47 19.22
C LEU A 85 -15.00 -21.44 18.71
N ASN A 86 -15.19 -20.91 17.49
CA ASN A 86 -14.31 -19.92 16.88
C ASN A 86 -15.06 -18.69 16.35
N GLN A 87 -16.25 -18.40 16.88
CA GLN A 87 -17.02 -17.22 16.49
C GLN A 87 -16.58 -16.02 17.33
N SER A 88 -15.76 -15.15 16.76
CA SER A 88 -15.38 -13.87 17.37
C SER A 88 -16.24 -12.73 16.82
N ARG A 89 -16.29 -11.62 17.56
CA ARG A 89 -16.96 -10.41 17.07
C ARG A 89 -16.10 -9.73 16.01
N ALA A 90 -16.74 -9.10 15.01
CA ALA A 90 -16.02 -8.39 13.95
C ALA A 90 -15.06 -7.32 14.51
N GLU A 91 -15.42 -6.69 15.64
CA GLU A 91 -14.60 -5.67 16.31
C GLU A 91 -13.35 -6.23 17.02
N GLU A 92 -13.24 -7.55 17.19
CA GLU A 92 -12.10 -8.22 17.83
C GLU A 92 -11.03 -8.65 16.82
N ILE A 93 -11.40 -8.82 15.55
CA ILE A 93 -10.51 -9.24 14.47
C ILE A 93 -10.23 -8.14 13.44
N THR A 94 -11.05 -7.09 13.45
CA THR A 94 -10.91 -5.95 12.54
C THR A 94 -10.55 -4.72 13.36
N MET A 95 -9.47 -4.06 12.96
CA MET A 95 -9.11 -2.76 13.53
C MET A 95 -10.27 -1.79 13.36
N ARG A 96 -10.65 -1.05 14.41
CA ARG A 96 -11.63 0.02 14.29
C ARG A 96 -11.01 1.11 13.41
N GLU A 97 -11.62 1.33 12.25
CA GLU A 97 -11.27 2.45 11.38
C GLU A 97 -11.78 3.73 12.06
N ASP A 98 -10.90 4.41 12.80
CA ASP A 98 -11.14 5.78 13.21
C ASP A 98 -10.97 6.66 11.96
N TYR A 99 -12.03 6.78 11.16
CA TYR A 99 -12.15 7.82 10.13
C TYR A 99 -12.31 9.22 10.74
N GLY A 100 -11.83 9.41 11.97
CA GLY A 100 -11.66 10.69 12.63
C GLY A 100 -10.78 11.62 11.79
N SER A 101 -11.44 12.45 10.99
CA SER A 101 -10.89 13.59 10.26
C SER A 101 -10.06 13.33 8.99
N LEU A 102 -10.41 12.33 8.18
CA LEU A 102 -10.28 12.59 6.74
C LEU A 102 -11.41 13.57 6.39
N ASN A 103 -11.09 14.88 6.36
CA ASN A 103 -11.85 15.83 5.56
C ASN A 103 -11.68 15.39 4.10
N LEU A 104 -12.42 14.37 3.68
CA LEU A 104 -12.77 14.19 2.29
C LEU A 104 -13.63 15.41 1.98
N VAL A 105 -12.99 16.43 1.39
CA VAL A 105 -13.70 17.52 0.77
C VAL A 105 -14.62 16.86 -0.25
N THR A 106 -15.89 16.72 0.10
CA THR A 106 -16.97 16.43 -0.84
C THR A 106 -17.06 17.63 -1.75
N HIS A 107 -16.10 17.75 -2.67
CA HIS A 107 -16.34 18.46 -3.92
C HIS A 107 -17.13 17.48 -4.77
N ASP A 108 -18.44 17.65 -4.66
CA ASP A 108 -19.40 17.33 -5.69
C ASP A 108 -18.93 17.94 -7.01
N ASP A 109 -18.10 17.21 -7.75
CA ASP A 109 -17.85 17.45 -9.17
C ASP A 109 -17.93 16.10 -9.89
N GLY A 110 -19.14 15.86 -10.41
CA GLY A 110 -19.62 14.75 -11.24
C GLY A 110 -18.59 13.81 -11.86
N PHE A 111 -18.56 12.58 -11.34
CA PHE A 111 -18.00 11.43 -12.06
C PHE A 111 -19.07 10.85 -12.99
N GLY A 112 -19.32 11.55 -14.09
CA GLY A 112 -20.00 11.03 -15.26
C GLY A 112 -18.98 10.68 -16.32
N ASP A 113 -18.92 9.39 -16.66
CA ASP A 113 -18.43 8.91 -17.96
C ASP A 113 -16.91 9.00 -18.22
N MET A 114 -16.17 8.00 -17.75
CA MET A 114 -15.04 7.47 -18.54
C MET A 114 -15.26 5.98 -18.73
N GLY A 115 -15.70 5.64 -19.93
CA GLY A 115 -15.91 4.29 -20.42
C GLY A 115 -14.68 3.41 -20.21
N PHE A 116 -14.96 2.20 -19.74
CA PHE A 116 -14.02 1.10 -19.63
C PHE A 116 -13.73 0.58 -21.04
N ASP A 117 -12.84 1.25 -21.78
CA ASP A 117 -12.28 0.68 -23.00
C ASP A 117 -11.33 -0.45 -22.62
N ALA A 118 -11.76 -1.66 -22.97
CA ALA A 118 -11.09 -2.91 -22.73
C ALA A 118 -9.88 -3.06 -23.66
N ASP A 119 -8.69 -2.68 -23.18
CA ASP A 119 -7.42 -3.14 -23.75
C ASP A 119 -6.79 -4.18 -22.82
N ASN A 120 -7.09 -5.43 -23.16
CA ASN A 120 -6.52 -6.67 -22.65
C ASN A 120 -4.98 -6.68 -22.91
N PRO A 121 -4.11 -6.72 -21.88
CA PRO A 121 -2.70 -7.00 -22.13
C PRO A 121 -2.54 -8.52 -22.32
N ASP A 122 -2.39 -8.95 -23.57
CA ASP A 122 -2.06 -10.33 -23.91
C ASP A 122 -0.81 -10.78 -23.16
N ILE A 123 -1.03 -11.75 -22.27
CA ILE A 123 -0.02 -12.49 -21.52
C ILE A 123 0.69 -13.39 -22.52
N MET A 124 1.87 -12.98 -23.00
CA MET A 124 2.73 -13.82 -23.82
C MET A 124 3.34 -14.93 -22.94
N ARG A 125 2.58 -16.02 -22.82
CA ARG A 125 2.98 -17.27 -22.17
C ARG A 125 3.29 -18.28 -23.26
N GLU A 126 4.56 -18.37 -23.66
CA GLU A 126 5.01 -19.49 -24.47
C GLU A 126 6.13 -20.23 -23.72
N ALA A 127 5.75 -21.41 -23.25
CA ALA A 127 6.62 -22.40 -22.65
C ALA A 127 6.67 -23.60 -23.61
N ILE A 128 7.90 -24.05 -23.93
CA ILE A 128 8.28 -25.43 -24.27
C ILE A 128 7.90 -25.93 -25.68
N GLY A 129 8.91 -26.26 -26.50
CA GLY A 129 8.74 -27.13 -27.66
C GLY A 129 9.93 -27.17 -28.63
N ASN A 130 10.81 -28.17 -28.44
CA ASN A 130 11.96 -28.62 -29.24
C ASN A 130 13.29 -27.85 -29.14
#